data_AF-A0A4S2T402-F1
#
_entry.id   AF-A0A4S2T402-F1
#
_cell.length_a   1.000
_cell.length_b   1.000
_cell.length_c   1.000
_cell.angle_alpha   90.00
_cell.angle_beta   90.00
_cell.angle_gamma   90.00
#
_symmetry.space_group_name_H-M   'P 1'
#
loop_
_entity.id
_entity.type
_entity.pdbx_description
1 polymer ?
#
loop_
_entity_poly.entity_id
_entity_poly.type
_entity_poly.pdbx_seq_one_letter_code
_entity_poly.pdbx_strand_id
1 'polypeptide(L)'
;MFYHFKGTITGEDYQRILGQMTKRMMLVFSGIMLIFLVINLFMSKGQWLWPVVSALLVLVLGNLFLHWQLKSRFLKNFKPQELDMYVTEEQIKAQMNVRNVEIFSDRVHFFQGRNQVMIFKKDMLQDVTQWDSFVNMAKNLPLKTKK
;
A
#
# COMPACT_ATOMS: atom_id res chain seq x y z
N MET A 1 -16.50 -19.97 -11.65
CA MET A 1 -17.06 -18.62 -11.88
C MET A 1 -15.98 -17.75 -12.50
N PHE A 2 -16.32 -16.94 -13.51
CA PHE A 2 -15.37 -16.06 -14.21
C PHE A 2 -15.75 -14.61 -13.98
N TYR A 3 -14.76 -13.75 -13.77
CA TYR A 3 -14.93 -12.32 -13.56
C TYR A 3 -14.20 -11.58 -14.68
N HIS A 4 -14.91 -10.74 -15.43
CA HIS A 4 -14.31 -9.99 -16.53
C HIS A 4 -14.07 -8.55 -16.12
N PHE A 5 -12.80 -8.17 -16.04
CA PHE A 5 -12.38 -6.80 -15.74
C PHE A 5 -11.90 -6.10 -17.00
N LYS A 6 -12.49 -4.93 -17.28
CA LYS A 6 -12.12 -4.07 -18.40
C LYS A 6 -11.98 -2.62 -17.96
N GLY A 7 -10.81 -2.02 -18.17
CA GLY A 7 -10.56 -0.60 -17.95
C GLY A 7 -9.08 -0.25 -17.78
N THR A 8 -8.78 0.99 -17.42
CA THR A 8 -7.39 1.47 -17.24
C THR A 8 -7.04 1.73 -15.78
N ILE A 9 -5.99 1.10 -15.28
CA ILE A 9 -5.41 1.39 -13.97
C ILE A 9 -4.49 2.60 -14.10
N THR A 10 -4.75 3.63 -13.31
CA THR A 10 -4.03 4.91 -13.38
C THR A 10 -3.04 5.06 -12.23
N GLY A 11 -2.16 6.07 -12.33
CA GLY A 11 -1.19 6.37 -11.28
C GLY A 11 -1.86 6.81 -9.97
N GLU A 12 -3.09 7.33 -10.03
CA GLU A 12 -3.87 7.69 -8.84
C GLU A 12 -4.27 6.47 -8.01
N ASP A 13 -4.59 5.36 -8.67
CA ASP A 13 -4.90 4.10 -7.99
C ASP A 13 -3.70 3.59 -7.18
N TYR A 14 -2.49 3.71 -7.75
CA TYR A 14 -1.24 3.40 -7.05
C TYR A 14 -0.89 4.43 -5.98
N GLN A 15 -1.20 5.72 -6.17
CA GLN A 15 -1.01 6.73 -5.14
C GLN A 15 -1.82 6.42 -3.88
N ARG A 16 -3.03 5.90 -4.01
CA ARG A 16 -3.88 5.53 -2.85
C ARG A 16 -3.24 4.38 -2.05
N ILE A 17 -2.67 3.39 -2.74
CA ILE A 17 -1.90 2.29 -2.12
C ILE A 17 -0.68 2.83 -1.37
N LEU A 18 0.11 3.66 -2.07
CA LEU A 18 1.30 4.28 -1.51
C LEU A 18 0.94 5.16 -0.31
N GLY A 19 -0.20 5.84 -0.33
CA GLY A 19 -0.68 6.68 0.77
C GLY A 19 -0.83 5.90 2.08
N GLN A 20 -1.38 4.70 2.05
CA GLN A 20 -1.52 3.87 3.26
C GLN A 20 -0.17 3.37 3.76
N MET A 21 0.68 2.88 2.86
CA MET A 21 2.04 2.43 3.21
C MET A 21 2.86 3.59 3.79
N THR A 22 2.77 4.77 3.18
CA THR A 22 3.45 6.00 3.61
C THR A 22 2.97 6.40 5.00
N LYS A 23 1.66 6.37 5.28
CA LYS A 23 1.11 6.63 6.62
C LYS A 23 1.66 5.67 7.67
N ARG A 24 1.71 4.36 7.37
CA ARG A 24 2.31 3.37 8.30
C ARG A 24 3.79 3.65 8.55
N MET A 25 4.57 3.94 7.51
CA MET A 25 5.99 4.28 7.65
C MET A 25 6.22 5.57 8.44
N MET A 26 5.43 6.63 8.18
CA MET A 26 5.48 7.89 8.92
C MET A 26 5.11 7.68 10.39
N LEU A 27 4.15 6.80 10.69
CA LEU A 27 3.79 6.47 12.07
C LEU A 27 4.93 5.75 12.80
N VAL A 28 5.55 4.74 12.17
CA VAL A 28 6.71 4.03 12.73
C VAL A 28 7.89 4.99 12.94
N PHE A 29 8.21 5.82 11.95
CA PHE A 29 9.24 6.85 12.05
C PHE A 29 8.96 7.80 13.21
N SER A 30 7.72 8.28 13.33
CA SER A 30 7.32 9.19 14.40
C SER A 30 7.40 8.53 15.79
N GLY A 31 7.03 7.26 15.90
CA GLY A 31 7.19 6.49 17.13
C GLY A 31 8.65 6.33 17.56
N ILE A 32 9.55 6.01 16.62
CA ILE A 32 10.99 5.91 16.89
C ILE A 32 11.55 7.27 17.33
N MET A 33 11.17 8.35 16.65
CA MET A 33 11.60 9.71 17.00
C MET A 33 11.14 10.14 18.39
N LEU A 34 9.94 9.72 18.81
CA LEU A 34 9.43 10.00 20.15
C LEU A 34 10.25 9.29 21.23
N ILE A 35 10.60 8.02 21.01
CA ILE A 35 11.50 7.28 21.92
C ILE A 35 12.85 7.99 22.03
N PHE A 36 13.41 8.41 20.89
CA PHE A 36 14.69 9.12 20.84
C PHE A 36 14.63 10.45 21.60
N LEU A 37 13.54 11.21 21.46
CA LEU A 37 13.31 12.45 22.19
C LEU A 37 13.27 12.21 23.71
N VAL A 38 12.56 11.19 24.17
CA VAL A 38 12.46 10.85 25.60
C VAL A 38 13.85 10.55 26.18
N ILE A 39 14.64 9.71 25.50
CA ILE A 39 16.02 9.39 25.91
C ILE A 39 16.86 10.66 25.99
N ASN A 40 16.78 11.51 24.98
CA ASN A 40 17.60 12.72 24.89
C ASN A 40 17.20 13.76 25.97
N LEU A 41 15.92 13.84 26.33
CA LEU A 41 15.43 14.69 27.43
C LEU A 41 15.94 14.22 28.79
N PHE A 42 15.98 12.92 29.05
CA PHE A 42 16.57 12.39 30.29
C PHE A 42 18.08 12.66 30.37
N MET A 43 18.78 12.63 29.24
CA MET A 43 20.23 12.92 29.19
C MET A 43 20.56 14.41 29.30
N SER A 44 19.67 15.31 28.88
CA SER A 44 19.97 16.74 28.76
C SER A 44 19.96 17.53 30.08
N LYS A 45 19.72 16.86 31.22
CA LYS A 45 19.86 17.41 32.61
C LYS A 45 19.32 18.84 32.78
N GLY A 46 18.13 19.11 32.22
CA GLY A 46 17.46 20.42 32.34
C GLY A 46 17.54 21.33 31.11
N GLN A 47 18.35 21.00 30.10
CA GLN A 47 18.36 21.69 28.80
C GLN A 47 17.42 20.99 27.81
N TRP A 48 16.13 21.16 28.01
CA TRP A 48 15.06 20.52 27.24
C TRP A 48 14.72 21.20 25.90
N LEU A 49 15.03 22.49 25.76
CA LEU A 49 14.58 23.30 24.62
C LEU A 49 15.22 22.85 23.29
N TRP A 50 16.54 22.64 23.26
CA TRP A 50 17.26 22.19 22.06
C TRP A 50 16.89 20.78 21.58
N PRO A 51 16.78 19.76 22.47
CA PRO A 51 16.28 18.44 22.09
C PRO A 51 14.86 18.46 21.50
N VAL A 52 13.96 19.27 22.06
CA VAL A 52 12.58 19.38 21.57
C VAL A 52 12.52 20.03 20.20
N VAL A 53 13.21 21.16 20.01
CA VAL A 53 13.21 21.89 18.72
C VAL A 53 13.83 21.04 17.61
N SER A 54 14.95 20.38 17.89
CA SER A 54 15.61 19.49 16.92
C SER A 54 14.75 18.28 16.57
N ALA A 55 14.09 17.65 17.56
CA ALA A 55 13.19 16.52 17.31
C ALA A 55 11.99 16.92 16.46
N LEU A 56 11.39 18.09 16.69
CA LEU A 56 10.32 18.65 15.87
C LEU A 56 10.76 18.87 14.43
N LEU A 57 11.94 19.47 14.23
CA LEU A 57 12.52 19.70 12.90
C LEU A 57 12.74 18.38 12.15
N VAL A 58 13.34 17.39 12.80
CA VAL A 58 13.60 16.06 12.21
C VAL A 58 12.30 15.32 11.93
N LEU A 59 11.29 15.44 12.80
CA LEU A 59 9.97 14.86 12.57
C LEU A 59 9.31 15.43 11.32
N VAL A 60 9.28 16.77 11.19
CA VAL A 60 8.64 17.45 10.06
C VAL A 60 9.38 17.15 8.77
N LEU A 61 10.70 17.37 8.74
CA LEU A 61 11.52 17.15 7.55
C LEU A 61 11.57 15.67 7.16
N GLY A 62 11.67 14.76 8.13
CA GLY A 62 11.68 13.33 7.90
C GLY A 62 10.38 12.81 7.31
N ASN A 63 9.23 13.25 7.84
CA ASN A 63 7.93 12.85 7.28
C ASN A 63 7.69 13.43 5.87
N LEU A 64 8.08 14.70 5.63
CA LEU A 64 8.02 15.30 4.30
C LEU A 64 8.91 14.56 3.29
N PHE A 65 10.14 14.22 3.70
CA PHE A 65 11.08 13.46 2.89
C PHE A 65 10.55 12.05 2.57
N LEU A 66 10.00 11.33 3.55
CA LEU A 66 9.41 10.02 3.33
C LEU A 66 8.25 10.08 2.34
N HIS A 67 7.37 11.08 2.47
CA HIS A 67 6.27 11.28 1.54
C HIS A 67 6.75 11.55 0.12
N TRP A 68 7.69 12.48 -0.03
CA TRP A 68 8.26 12.84 -1.32
C TRP A 68 9.03 11.69 -1.97
N GLN A 69 9.90 11.00 -1.21
CA GLN A 69 10.75 9.93 -1.72
C GLN A 69 9.90 8.76 -2.25
N LEU A 70 8.88 8.34 -1.51
CA LEU A 70 8.00 7.24 -1.92
C LEU A 70 7.19 7.63 -3.15
N LYS A 71 6.57 8.82 -3.14
CA LYS A 71 5.81 9.31 -4.29
C LYS A 71 6.67 9.42 -5.55
N SER A 72 7.85 10.03 -5.42
CA SER A 72 8.80 10.21 -6.52
C SER A 72 9.31 8.89 -7.09
N ARG A 73 9.77 7.96 -6.24
CA ARG A 73 10.33 6.69 -6.72
C ARG A 73 9.30 5.79 -7.41
N PHE A 74 8.08 5.71 -6.90
CA PHE A 74 7.07 4.80 -7.44
C PHE A 74 6.33 5.36 -8.65
N LEU A 75 6.08 6.67 -8.71
CA LEU A 75 5.31 7.26 -9.83
C LEU A 75 6.16 7.69 -11.02
N LYS A 76 7.47 7.94 -10.82
CA LYS A 76 8.33 8.46 -11.89
C LYS A 76 8.40 7.56 -13.12
N ASN A 77 8.21 6.25 -12.95
CA ASN A 77 8.23 5.27 -14.04
C ASN A 77 6.86 4.59 -14.23
N PHE A 78 5.80 5.16 -13.66
CA PHE A 78 4.48 4.54 -13.78
C PHE A 78 3.97 4.65 -15.21
N LYS A 79 3.58 3.51 -15.79
CA LYS A 79 2.87 3.43 -17.05
C LYS A 79 1.45 2.95 -16.76
N PRO A 80 0.40 3.65 -17.24
CA PRO A 80 -0.96 3.16 -17.17
C PRO A 80 -1.05 1.74 -17.72
N GLN A 81 -1.81 0.89 -17.04
CA GLN A 81 -2.03 -0.49 -17.46
C GLN A 81 -3.48 -0.64 -17.88
N GLU A 82 -3.69 -0.92 -19.15
CA GLU A 82 -4.99 -1.36 -19.64
C GLU A 82 -5.19 -2.81 -19.23
N LEU A 83 -6.31 -3.04 -18.55
CA LEU A 83 -6.73 -4.33 -18.05
C LEU A 83 -7.93 -4.74 -18.90
N ASP A 84 -7.78 -5.82 -19.66
CA ASP A 84 -8.88 -6.53 -20.33
C ASP A 84 -8.60 -8.02 -20.09
N MET A 85 -9.15 -8.56 -19.01
CA MET A 85 -8.88 -9.95 -18.62
C MET A 85 -10.05 -10.63 -17.93
N TYR A 86 -10.19 -11.91 -18.27
CA TYR A 86 -10.99 -12.86 -17.52
C TYR A 86 -10.17 -13.42 -16.38
N VAL A 87 -10.75 -13.39 -15.19
CA VAL A 87 -10.13 -13.86 -13.95
C VAL A 87 -10.99 -14.97 -13.39
N THR A 88 -10.42 -16.15 -13.23
CA THR A 88 -11.02 -17.26 -12.48
C THR A 88 -10.20 -17.54 -11.23
N GLU A 89 -10.83 -18.17 -10.24
CA GLU A 89 -10.14 -18.61 -9.02
C GLU A 89 -8.97 -19.55 -9.34
N GLU A 90 -9.16 -20.44 -10.31
CA GLU A 90 -8.13 -21.39 -10.75
C GLU A 90 -6.94 -20.67 -11.40
N GLN A 91 -7.20 -19.67 -12.25
CA GLN A 91 -6.15 -18.87 -12.87
C GLN A 91 -5.35 -18.07 -11.83
N ILE A 92 -6.02 -17.48 -10.83
CA ILE A 92 -5.33 -16.79 -9.73
C ILE A 92 -4.45 -17.79 -8.97
N LYS A 93 -4.99 -18.95 -8.58
CA LYS A 93 -4.23 -19.97 -7.83
C LYS A 93 -3.04 -20.53 -8.62
N ALA A 94 -3.21 -20.76 -9.93
CA ALA A 94 -2.21 -21.39 -10.77
C ALA A 94 -1.12 -20.41 -11.24
N GLN A 95 -1.51 -19.20 -11.65
CA GLN A 95 -0.60 -18.26 -12.33
C GLN A 95 -0.09 -17.15 -11.41
N MET A 96 -0.84 -16.77 -10.38
CA MET A 96 -0.44 -15.67 -9.49
C MET A 96 0.26 -16.20 -8.23
N ASN A 97 1.48 -15.72 -8.00
CA ASN A 97 2.17 -15.91 -6.71
C ASN A 97 1.67 -14.87 -5.69
N VAL A 98 0.38 -14.96 -5.35
CA VAL A 98 -0.28 -14.04 -4.42
C VAL A 98 0.26 -14.27 -3.01
N ARG A 99 0.89 -13.24 -2.45
CA ARG A 99 1.41 -13.24 -1.07
C ARG A 99 0.46 -12.58 -0.09
N ASN A 100 -0.25 -11.56 -0.54
CA ASN A 100 -1.19 -10.81 0.28
C ASN A 100 -2.31 -10.27 -0.60
N VAL A 101 -3.51 -10.15 -0.02
CA VAL A 101 -4.68 -9.55 -0.64
C VAL A 101 -5.19 -8.46 0.28
N GLU A 102 -5.25 -7.23 -0.22
CA GLU A 102 -5.91 -6.12 0.50
C GLU A 102 -7.24 -5.80 -0.17
N ILE A 103 -8.30 -5.74 0.62
CA ILE A 103 -9.67 -5.55 0.15
C ILE A 103 -10.17 -4.21 0.64
N PHE A 104 -10.67 -3.42 -0.31
CA PHE A 104 -11.33 -2.15 -0.09
C PHE A 104 -12.75 -2.24 -0.65
N SER A 105 -13.60 -1.26 -0.30
CA SER A 105 -15.00 -1.24 -0.74
C SER A 105 -15.15 -1.18 -2.26
N ASP A 106 -14.22 -0.49 -2.95
CA ASP A 106 -14.25 -0.21 -4.38
C ASP A 106 -13.19 -0.97 -5.18
N ARG A 107 -12.28 -1.69 -4.53
CA ARG A 107 -11.12 -2.33 -5.18
C ARG A 107 -10.53 -3.49 -4.37
N VAL A 108 -9.85 -4.39 -5.06
CA VAL A 108 -9.06 -5.48 -4.47
C VAL A 108 -7.64 -5.40 -5.02
N HIS A 109 -6.64 -5.48 -4.14
CA HIS A 109 -5.23 -5.46 -4.49
C HIS A 109 -4.61 -6.83 -4.24
N PHE A 110 -4.03 -7.42 -5.29
CA PHE A 110 -3.25 -8.64 -5.22
C PHE A 110 -1.77 -8.31 -5.24
N PHE A 111 -1.09 -8.55 -4.11
CA PHE A 111 0.36 -8.38 -4.02
C PHE A 111 1.06 -9.65 -4.52
N GLN A 112 1.74 -9.50 -5.65
CA GLN A 112 2.49 -10.56 -6.32
C GLN A 112 4.00 -10.37 -6.14
N GLY A 113 4.68 -11.41 -5.66
CA GLY A 113 6.14 -11.39 -5.58
C GLY A 113 6.73 -10.27 -4.70
N ARG A 114 7.84 -9.65 -5.14
CA ARG A 114 8.57 -8.64 -4.36
C ARG A 114 8.11 -7.20 -4.60
N ASN A 115 7.51 -6.87 -5.75
CA ASN A 115 7.20 -5.48 -6.15
C ASN A 115 6.04 -5.35 -7.18
N GLN A 116 5.19 -6.37 -7.33
CA GLN A 116 4.07 -6.30 -8.28
C GLN A 116 2.75 -6.27 -7.52
N VAL A 117 1.85 -5.39 -7.94
CA VAL A 117 0.49 -5.30 -7.42
C VAL A 117 -0.45 -5.23 -8.59
N MET A 118 -1.38 -6.19 -8.66
CA MET A 118 -2.52 -6.11 -9.56
C MET A 118 -3.70 -5.51 -8.82
N ILE A 119 -4.38 -4.57 -9.45
CA ILE A 119 -5.50 -3.82 -8.89
C ILE A 119 -6.73 -4.18 -9.70
N PHE A 120 -7.77 -4.65 -9.03
CA PHE A 120 -9.08 -4.88 -9.64
C PHE A 120 -10.08 -3.93 -9.00
N LYS A 121 -10.76 -3.12 -9.81
CA LYS A 121 -11.74 -2.15 -9.32
C LYS A 121 -13.16 -2.59 -9.64
N LYS A 122 -14.11 -2.21 -8.78
CA LYS A 122 -15.53 -2.54 -8.94
C LYS A 122 -16.13 -1.94 -10.20
N ASP A 123 -15.71 -0.72 -10.56
CA ASP A 123 -16.15 0.00 -11.76
C ASP A 123 -15.64 -0.63 -13.08
N MET A 124 -14.58 -1.43 -13.01
CA MET A 124 -14.02 -2.17 -14.14
C MET A 124 -14.67 -3.54 -14.34
N LEU A 125 -15.44 -4.03 -13.36
CA LEU A 125 -16.10 -5.31 -13.47
C LEU A 125 -17.31 -5.18 -14.40
N GLN A 126 -17.34 -5.95 -15.49
CA GLN A 126 -18.44 -5.88 -16.45
C GLN A 126 -19.80 -6.23 -15.85
N ASP A 127 -19.83 -7.21 -14.94
CA ASP A 127 -21.03 -7.58 -14.19
C ASP A 127 -20.84 -7.26 -12.71
N VAL A 128 -21.27 -6.06 -12.31
CA VAL A 128 -21.11 -5.53 -10.94
C VAL A 128 -21.82 -6.41 -9.90
N THR A 129 -22.84 -7.18 -10.29
CA THR A 129 -23.56 -8.09 -9.36
C THR A 129 -22.64 -9.19 -8.83
N GLN A 130 -21.56 -9.50 -9.55
CA GLN A 130 -20.57 -10.50 -9.17
C GLN A 130 -19.50 -9.96 -8.22
N TRP A 131 -19.52 -8.65 -7.89
CA TRP A 131 -18.48 -8.02 -7.07
C TRP A 131 -18.34 -8.69 -5.69
N ASP A 132 -19.44 -8.93 -4.99
CA ASP A 132 -19.39 -9.51 -3.66
C ASP A 132 -18.89 -10.96 -3.70
N SER A 133 -19.23 -11.70 -4.77
CA SER A 133 -18.68 -13.04 -5.04
C SER A 133 -17.17 -12.99 -5.30
N PHE A 134 -16.71 -12.01 -6.11
CA PHE A 134 -15.28 -11.81 -6.37
C PHE A 134 -14.51 -11.48 -5.10
N VAL A 135 -15.04 -10.58 -4.27
CA VAL A 135 -14.44 -10.21 -2.98
C VAL A 135 -14.38 -11.41 -2.04
N ASN A 136 -15.44 -12.22 -1.97
CA ASN A 136 -15.46 -13.43 -1.15
C ASN A 136 -14.46 -14.49 -1.63
N MET A 137 -14.36 -14.69 -2.94
CA MET A 137 -13.32 -15.53 -3.54
C MET A 137 -11.92 -15.01 -3.17
N ALA A 138 -11.69 -13.69 -3.29
CA ALA A 138 -10.41 -13.06 -2.99
C ALA A 138 -9.98 -13.22 -1.52
N LYS A 139 -10.93 -13.16 -0.58
CA LYS A 139 -10.70 -13.43 0.86
C LYS A 139 -10.22 -14.85 1.14
N ASN A 140 -10.76 -15.80 0.39
CA ASN A 140 -10.58 -17.23 0.64
C ASN A 140 -9.43 -17.85 -0.19
N LEU A 141 -8.67 -17.03 -0.91
CA LEU A 141 -7.54 -17.53 -1.70
C LEU A 141 -6.43 -18.08 -0.80
N PRO A 142 -5.88 -19.27 -1.12
CA PRO A 142 -4.73 -19.80 -0.41
C PRO A 142 -3.51 -18.93 -0.71
N LEU A 143 -3.06 -18.17 0.28
CA LEU A 143 -1.90 -17.31 0.16
C LEU A 143 -0.62 -18.13 0.23
N LYS A 144 0.34 -17.87 -0.66
CA LYS A 144 1.68 -18.45 -0.57
C LYS A 144 2.45 -17.73 0.53
N THR A 145 2.53 -18.34 1.71
CA THR A 145 3.42 -17.90 2.78
C THR A 145 4.87 -18.01 2.30
N LYS A 146 5.71 -17.03 2.68
CA LYS A 146 7.16 -17.10 2.45
C LYS A 146 7.67 -18.41 3.07
N LYS A 147 8.22 -19.31 2.24
CA LYS A 147 9.30 -20.20 2.69
C LYS A 147 10.55 -19.36 2.92
#